data_AF-A0A7T8GRB1-F1
#
_entry.id   AF-A0A7T8GRB1-F1
#
_cell.length_a   1.000
_cell.length_b   1.000
_cell.length_c   1.000
_cell.angle_alpha   90.00
_cell.angle_beta   90.00
_cell.angle_gamma   90.00
#
_symmetry.space_group_name_H-M   'P 1'
#
loop_
_entity.id
_entity.type
_entity.pdbx_description
1 polymer ?
#
loop_
_entity_poly.entity_id
_entity_poly.type
_entity_poly.pdbx_seq_one_letter_code
_entity_poly.pdbx_strand_id
1 'polypeptide(L)'
;MEEEKRNAMFASFRAGRSPKKVIEFLNYPKTDEFVAEVKRKVNEDGNKSYAKLVVKNFVKHWMDLVANGRPYVLQQDSAPAHKSRENQAWLLENLPYHWSPDLWPPSSPTCNPFDYFFWGMVENKTNKYAHNTFDSLRATIVEEFANMKKDVVAKACGRFRHRLEMIVAADRGYIKK
;
A
#
# COMPACT_ATOMS: atom_id res chain seq x y z
N MET A 1 18.40 -11.22 1.55
CA MET A 1 18.90 -9.89 1.94
C MET A 1 17.91 -8.74 1.74
N GLU A 2 17.66 -8.18 0.55
CA GLU A 2 16.69 -7.06 0.37
C GLU A 2 15.25 -7.44 0.79
N GLU A 3 14.82 -8.64 0.40
CA GLU A 3 13.47 -9.14 0.69
C GLU A 3 13.26 -9.42 2.19
N GLU A 4 14.29 -9.89 2.89
CA GLU A 4 14.27 -10.05 4.35
C GLU A 4 14.26 -8.72 5.08
N LYS A 5 15.02 -7.72 4.62
CA LYS A 5 15.01 -6.37 5.20
C LYS A 5 13.66 -5.68 5.03
N ARG A 6 13.06 -5.77 3.83
CA ARG A 6 11.71 -5.31 3.54
C ARG A 6 10.66 -6.04 4.39
N ASN A 7 10.75 -7.36 4.48
CA ASN A 7 9.84 -8.15 5.31
C ASN A 7 10.02 -7.84 6.80
N ALA A 8 11.23 -7.56 7.28
CA ALA A 8 11.51 -7.11 8.64
C ALA A 8 10.93 -5.70 8.89
N MET A 9 11.00 -4.79 7.93
CA MET A 9 10.38 -3.46 8.00
C MET A 9 8.86 -3.59 8.13
N PHE A 10 8.21 -4.36 7.25
CA PHE A 10 6.76 -4.62 7.32
C PHE A 10 6.33 -5.41 8.56
N ALA A 11 7.13 -6.40 8.98
CA ALA A 11 6.88 -7.14 10.21
C ALA A 11 7.00 -6.21 11.42
N SER A 12 7.95 -5.27 11.44
CA SER A 12 8.08 -4.26 12.51
C SER A 12 6.90 -3.28 12.56
N PHE A 13 6.26 -3.02 11.41
CA PHE A 13 5.02 -2.23 11.35
C PHE A 13 3.78 -2.99 11.82
N ARG A 14 3.76 -4.33 11.68
CA ARG A 14 2.60 -5.18 12.00
C ARG A 14 2.67 -5.82 13.39
N ALA A 15 3.87 -6.07 13.92
CA ALA A 15 4.06 -6.78 15.18
C ALA A 15 3.53 -5.97 16.38
N GLY A 16 2.53 -6.52 17.06
CA GLY A 16 2.01 -5.98 18.33
C GLY A 16 1.21 -4.67 18.22
N ARG A 17 0.84 -4.23 17.00
CA ARG A 17 0.11 -2.97 16.80
C ARG A 17 -1.37 -3.22 16.54
N SER A 18 -2.21 -2.49 17.27
CA SER A 18 -3.65 -2.46 16.98
C SER A 18 -3.91 -1.78 15.62
N PRO A 19 -5.01 -2.11 14.94
CA PRO A 19 -5.36 -1.45 13.67
C PRO A 19 -5.36 0.08 13.74
N LYS A 20 -5.78 0.65 14.89
CA LYS A 20 -5.70 2.08 15.18
C LYS A 20 -4.28 2.64 15.07
N LYS A 21 -3.29 1.97 15.67
CA LYS A 21 -1.88 2.41 15.65
C LYS A 21 -1.26 2.33 14.24
N VAL A 22 -1.74 1.42 13.40
CA VAL A 22 -1.26 1.30 12.01
C VAL A 22 -1.91 2.36 11.11
N ILE A 23 -3.18 2.69 11.36
CA ILE A 23 -3.87 3.81 10.70
C ILE A 23 -3.21 5.15 11.06
N GLU A 24 -2.96 5.38 12.35
CA GLU A 24 -2.25 6.56 12.82
C GLU A 24 -0.88 6.64 12.14
N PHE A 25 -0.18 5.51 11.98
CA PHE A 25 1.14 5.42 11.34
C PHE A 25 1.17 5.96 9.91
N LEU A 26 0.20 5.61 9.05
CA LEU A 26 0.19 5.92 7.62
C LEU A 26 -0.03 7.41 7.28
N ASN A 27 -0.34 8.26 8.28
CA ASN A 27 -0.44 9.71 8.16
C ASN A 27 -1.15 10.20 6.87
N TYR A 28 -2.29 9.57 6.58
CA TYR A 28 -3.25 10.01 5.57
C TYR A 28 -3.64 11.49 5.80
N PRO A 29 -4.11 12.22 4.78
CA PRO A 29 -4.22 13.68 4.81
C PRO A 29 -4.81 14.21 6.13
N LYS A 30 -4.07 15.11 6.79
CA LYS A 30 -4.50 15.78 8.02
C LYS A 30 -5.51 16.90 7.72
N THR A 31 -6.53 16.65 6.91
CA THR A 31 -7.71 17.50 7.06
C THR A 31 -8.37 17.06 8.36
N ASP A 32 -8.77 18.02 9.18
CA ASP A 32 -9.39 17.74 10.49
C ASP A 32 -10.62 16.84 10.33
N GLU A 33 -11.33 16.99 9.21
CA GLU A 33 -12.47 16.17 8.77
C GLU A 33 -12.08 14.71 8.52
N PHE A 34 -10.98 14.47 7.80
CA PHE A 34 -10.52 13.11 7.53
C PHE A 34 -10.06 12.44 8.84
N VAL A 35 -9.30 13.14 9.68
CA VAL A 35 -8.82 12.60 10.96
C VAL A 35 -9.98 12.31 11.92
N ALA A 36 -11.01 13.14 11.94
CA ALA A 36 -12.21 12.93 12.76
C ALA A 36 -13.00 11.70 12.29
N GLU A 37 -13.22 11.56 10.98
CA GLU A 37 -13.97 10.44 10.41
C GLU A 37 -13.27 9.09 10.65
N VAL A 38 -11.95 9.11 10.55
CA VAL A 38 -11.07 7.98 10.85
C VAL A 38 -11.22 7.51 12.30
N LYS A 39 -11.18 8.44 13.26
CA LYS A 39 -11.33 8.11 14.68
C LYS A 39 -12.73 7.56 14.97
N ARG A 40 -13.76 8.13 14.35
CA ARG A 40 -15.15 7.67 14.49
C ARG A 40 -15.30 6.23 14.01
N LYS A 41 -14.89 5.91 12.77
CA LYS A 41 -15.06 4.56 12.21
C LYS A 41 -14.22 3.48 12.89
N VAL A 42 -13.03 3.82 13.41
CA VAL A 42 -12.21 2.87 14.18
C VAL A 42 -12.86 2.49 15.52
N ASN A 43 -13.55 3.44 16.17
CA ASN A 43 -14.24 3.18 17.43
C ASN A 43 -15.54 2.37 17.22
N GLU A 44 -16.23 2.54 16.09
CA GLU A 44 -17.47 1.82 15.76
C GLU A 44 -17.25 0.36 15.33
N ASP A 45 -16.13 0.04 14.66
CA ASP A 45 -15.94 -1.26 13.98
C ASP A 45 -15.28 -2.37 14.84
N GLY A 46 -15.10 -2.16 16.15
CA GLY A 46 -15.00 -3.23 17.16
C GLY A 46 -14.09 -4.43 16.84
N ASN A 47 -12.81 -4.20 16.53
CA ASN A 47 -11.78 -5.25 16.39
C ASN A 47 -11.84 -6.12 15.11
N LYS A 48 -12.46 -5.62 14.03
CA LYS A 48 -12.41 -6.27 12.70
C LYS A 48 -11.01 -6.19 12.05
N SER A 49 -10.72 -7.10 11.12
CA SER A 49 -9.40 -7.26 10.51
C SER A 49 -8.85 -5.95 9.93
N TYR A 50 -7.53 -5.74 10.07
CA TYR A 50 -6.81 -4.54 9.60
C TYR A 50 -7.11 -4.17 8.13
N ALA A 51 -7.25 -5.17 7.25
CA ALA A 51 -7.58 -4.95 5.84
C ALA A 51 -8.95 -4.29 5.67
N LYS A 52 -9.95 -4.69 6.48
CA LYS A 52 -11.27 -4.07 6.47
C LYS A 52 -11.20 -2.60 6.85
N LEU A 53 -10.52 -2.28 7.96
CA LEU A 53 -10.45 -0.89 8.42
C LEU A 53 -9.75 0.00 7.40
N VAL A 54 -8.61 -0.41 6.86
CA VAL A 54 -7.82 0.43 5.94
C VAL A 54 -8.54 0.62 4.59
N VAL A 55 -9.01 -0.48 3.98
CA VAL A 55 -9.62 -0.39 2.64
C VAL A 55 -10.97 0.33 2.70
N LYS A 56 -11.85 -0.08 3.63
CA LYS A 56 -13.22 0.47 3.78
C LYS A 56 -13.22 1.93 4.21
N ASN A 57 -12.37 2.29 5.17
CA ASN A 57 -12.51 3.58 5.85
C ASN A 57 -11.55 4.65 5.31
N PHE A 58 -10.48 4.27 4.59
CA PHE A 58 -9.43 5.22 4.17
C PHE A 58 -9.18 5.16 2.68
N VAL A 59 -8.88 3.98 2.14
CA VAL A 59 -8.41 3.84 0.76
C VAL A 59 -9.48 4.29 -0.22
N LYS A 60 -10.72 3.79 -0.08
CA LYS A 60 -11.80 4.19 -1.00
C LYS A 60 -12.06 5.70 -0.95
N HIS A 61 -12.23 6.27 0.24
CA HIS A 61 -12.53 7.70 0.38
C HIS A 61 -11.40 8.57 -0.20
N TRP A 62 -10.15 8.22 0.09
CA TRP A 62 -9.00 8.93 -0.47
C TRP A 62 -8.91 8.78 -1.99
N MET A 63 -9.18 7.59 -2.52
CA MET A 63 -9.20 7.35 -3.96
C MET A 63 -10.31 8.12 -4.65
N ASP A 64 -11.52 8.18 -4.08
CA ASP A 64 -12.62 9.00 -4.61
C ASP A 64 -12.23 10.49 -4.65
N LEU A 65 -11.61 11.00 -3.58
CA LEU A 65 -11.13 12.38 -3.49
C LEU A 65 -10.05 12.69 -4.55
N VAL A 66 -9.04 11.83 -4.68
CA VAL A 66 -7.92 12.05 -5.63
C VAL A 66 -8.35 11.83 -7.08
N ALA A 67 -9.23 10.87 -7.31
CA ALA A 67 -9.78 10.61 -8.63
C ALA A 67 -10.68 11.76 -9.08
N ASN A 68 -11.37 12.42 -8.16
CA ASN A 68 -12.24 13.57 -8.43
C ASN A 68 -13.23 13.26 -9.57
N GLY A 69 -13.97 12.16 -9.41
CA GLY A 69 -14.92 11.66 -10.40
C GLY A 69 -14.33 10.88 -11.58
N ARG A 70 -12.99 10.81 -11.73
CA ARG A 70 -12.36 9.96 -12.75
C ARG A 70 -12.46 8.48 -12.39
N PRO A 71 -12.59 7.58 -13.38
CA PRO A 71 -12.53 6.14 -13.13
C PRO A 71 -11.13 5.75 -12.64
N TYR A 72 -11.08 4.79 -11.73
CA TYR A 72 -9.85 4.21 -11.20
C TYR A 72 -10.04 2.70 -10.99
N VAL A 73 -8.92 1.97 -10.91
CA VAL A 73 -8.91 0.55 -10.57
C VAL A 73 -8.08 0.35 -9.31
N LEU A 74 -8.61 -0.35 -8.31
CA LEU A 74 -7.82 -0.77 -7.15
C LEU A 74 -7.02 -2.04 -7.47
N GLN A 75 -5.70 -1.99 -7.25
CA GLN A 75 -4.82 -3.15 -7.30
C GLN A 75 -4.26 -3.44 -5.90
N GLN A 76 -4.27 -4.71 -5.50
CA GLN A 76 -3.68 -5.21 -4.25
C GLN A 76 -2.83 -6.45 -4.53
N ASP A 77 -1.82 -6.71 -3.70
CA ASP A 77 -1.03 -7.94 -3.79
C ASP A 77 -1.81 -9.16 -3.25
N SER A 78 -1.28 -10.36 -3.48
CA SER A 78 -1.90 -11.62 -3.03
C SER A 78 -1.73 -11.92 -1.53
N ALA A 79 -1.48 -10.91 -0.68
CA ALA A 79 -1.37 -11.13 0.77
C ALA A 79 -2.66 -11.76 1.33
N PRO A 80 -2.58 -12.67 2.33
CA PRO A 80 -3.75 -13.39 2.84
C PRO A 80 -4.92 -12.50 3.25
N ALA A 81 -4.64 -11.32 3.81
CA ALA A 81 -5.66 -10.36 4.22
C ALA A 81 -6.45 -9.81 3.01
N HIS A 82 -5.77 -9.54 1.90
CA HIS A 82 -6.40 -9.05 0.66
C HIS A 82 -7.20 -10.14 -0.03
N LYS A 83 -6.77 -11.41 0.05
CA LYS A 83 -7.49 -12.57 -0.52
C LYS A 83 -8.65 -13.08 0.34
N SER A 84 -8.86 -12.51 1.53
CA SER A 84 -9.93 -12.97 2.41
C SER A 84 -11.30 -12.80 1.74
N ARG A 85 -12.19 -13.78 1.94
CA ARG A 85 -13.57 -13.74 1.41
C ARG A 85 -14.29 -12.46 1.78
N GLU A 86 -14.09 -12.00 3.01
CA GLU A 86 -14.70 -10.77 3.52
C GLU A 86 -14.19 -9.53 2.77
N ASN A 87 -12.88 -9.39 2.55
CA ASN A 87 -12.31 -8.26 1.82
C ASN A 87 -12.81 -8.26 0.36
N GLN A 88 -12.79 -9.43 -0.30
CA GLN A 88 -13.24 -9.54 -1.69
C GLN A 88 -14.73 -9.25 -1.86
N ALA A 89 -15.58 -9.71 -0.93
CA ALA A 89 -17.00 -9.37 -0.93
C ALA A 89 -17.23 -7.85 -0.80
N TRP A 90 -16.48 -7.19 0.09
CA TRP A 90 -16.58 -5.74 0.26
C TRP A 90 -16.10 -4.98 -0.98
N LEU A 91 -14.99 -5.41 -1.59
CA LEU A 91 -14.47 -4.82 -2.84
C LEU A 91 -15.48 -4.93 -3.98
N LEU A 92 -16.12 -6.09 -4.13
CA LEU A 92 -17.15 -6.31 -5.15
C LEU A 92 -18.36 -5.39 -4.97
N GLU A 93 -18.79 -5.17 -3.72
CA GLU A 93 -19.94 -4.31 -3.41
C GLU A 93 -19.63 -2.81 -3.55
N ASN A 94 -18.39 -2.39 -3.27
CA ASN A 94 -18.06 -0.97 -3.09
C ASN A 94 -17.12 -0.39 -4.15
N LEU A 95 -16.39 -1.23 -4.88
CA LEU A 95 -15.40 -0.83 -5.88
C LEU A 95 -15.64 -1.59 -7.18
N PRO A 96 -16.39 -1.02 -8.14
CA PRO A 96 -16.78 -1.71 -9.37
C PRO A 96 -15.58 -2.13 -10.22
N TYR A 97 -14.45 -1.43 -10.07
CA TYR A 97 -13.20 -1.75 -10.74
C TYR A 97 -12.11 -2.05 -9.70
N HIS A 98 -11.87 -3.34 -9.47
CA HIS A 98 -10.74 -3.82 -8.67
C HIS A 98 -10.16 -5.09 -9.30
N TRP A 99 -8.90 -5.36 -9.04
CA TRP A 99 -8.28 -6.62 -9.45
C TRP A 99 -8.58 -7.70 -8.42
N SER A 100 -9.31 -8.73 -8.85
CA SER A 100 -9.50 -9.92 -8.03
C SER A 100 -8.18 -10.67 -7.84
N PRO A 101 -8.06 -11.52 -6.80
CA PRO A 101 -6.86 -12.32 -6.55
C PRO A 101 -6.43 -13.17 -7.75
N ASP A 102 -7.37 -13.56 -8.61
CA ASP A 102 -7.12 -14.42 -9.77
C ASP A 102 -6.47 -13.65 -10.94
N LEU A 103 -6.59 -12.32 -10.98
CA LEU A 103 -5.96 -11.48 -11.98
C LEU A 103 -4.49 -11.15 -11.63
N TRP A 104 -4.11 -11.28 -10.36
CA TRP A 104 -2.73 -11.01 -9.93
C TRP A 104 -1.88 -12.27 -10.03
N PRO A 105 -0.74 -12.24 -10.74
CA PRO A 105 0.12 -13.42 -10.83
C PRO A 105 0.68 -13.80 -9.44
N PRO A 106 0.68 -15.10 -9.07
CA PRO A 106 1.23 -15.56 -7.80
C PRO A 106 2.68 -15.11 -7.63
N SER A 107 3.08 -14.78 -6.40
CA SER A 107 4.48 -14.49 -6.05
C SER A 107 5.18 -13.46 -6.95
N SER A 108 4.47 -12.41 -7.37
CA SER A 108 4.99 -11.39 -8.29
C SER A 108 5.21 -10.01 -7.62
N PRO A 109 6.15 -9.87 -6.65
CA PRO A 109 6.62 -8.55 -6.22
C PRO A 109 7.24 -7.75 -7.39
N THR A 110 7.57 -8.42 -8.49
CA THR A 110 8.03 -7.81 -9.74
C THR A 110 6.94 -7.00 -10.45
N CYS A 111 5.65 -7.20 -10.15
CA CYS A 111 4.56 -6.44 -10.77
C CYS A 111 4.12 -5.24 -9.95
N ASN A 112 4.38 -5.18 -8.65
CA ASN A 112 3.88 -4.12 -7.79
C ASN A 112 4.84 -2.90 -7.82
N PRO A 113 4.39 -1.70 -8.26
CA PRO A 113 5.22 -0.49 -8.25
C PRO A 113 5.82 -0.15 -6.89
N PHE A 114 5.11 -0.48 -5.82
CA PHE A 114 5.64 -0.35 -4.47
C PHE A 114 6.86 -1.25 -4.24
N ASP A 115 6.83 -2.50 -4.72
CA ASP A 115 7.87 -3.49 -4.48
C ASP A 115 9.08 -3.39 -5.41
N TYR A 116 8.89 -3.04 -6.68
CA TYR A 116 10.00 -2.89 -7.63
C TYR A 116 10.64 -1.50 -7.59
N PHE A 117 10.00 -0.50 -6.98
CA PHE A 117 10.51 0.87 -6.99
C PHE A 117 10.35 1.64 -5.68
N PHE A 118 9.12 1.94 -5.24
CA PHE A 118 8.93 2.95 -4.19
C PHE A 118 9.60 2.57 -2.86
N TRP A 119 9.47 1.31 -2.42
CA TRP A 119 10.11 0.88 -1.18
C TRP A 119 11.63 0.92 -1.25
N GLY A 120 12.23 0.49 -2.37
CA GLY A 120 13.69 0.56 -2.53
C GLY A 120 14.21 2.00 -2.55
N MET A 121 13.47 2.93 -3.15
CA MET A 121 13.83 4.34 -3.13
C MET A 121 13.74 4.94 -1.71
N VAL A 122 12.62 4.70 -1.02
CA VAL A 122 12.40 5.23 0.33
C VAL A 122 13.41 4.64 1.30
N GLU A 123 13.63 3.32 1.26
CA GLU A 123 14.62 2.63 2.08
C GLU A 123 16.03 3.19 1.87
N ASN A 124 16.44 3.38 0.61
CA ASN A 124 17.76 3.94 0.30
C ASN A 124 17.94 5.36 0.87
N LYS A 125 16.89 6.17 0.89
CA LYS A 125 16.96 7.53 1.43
C LYS A 125 16.89 7.55 2.95
N THR A 126 15.97 6.80 3.55
CA THR A 126 15.79 6.75 5.01
C THR A 126 17.03 6.16 5.68
N ASN A 127 17.69 5.17 5.06
CA ASN A 127 18.84 4.49 5.62
C ASN A 127 20.17 5.26 5.46
N LYS A 128 20.16 6.46 4.85
CA LYS A 128 21.34 7.34 4.85
C LYS A 128 21.73 7.81 6.25
N TYR A 129 20.77 7.81 7.18
CA TYR A 129 20.95 8.24 8.56
C TYR A 129 20.41 7.17 9.51
N ALA A 130 21.07 7.00 10.65
CA ALA A 130 20.57 6.15 11.70
C ALA A 130 19.37 6.79 12.40
N HIS A 131 18.35 5.98 12.70
CA HIS A 131 17.16 6.40 13.43
C HIS A 131 17.16 5.75 14.82
N ASN A 132 17.26 6.57 15.86
CA ASN A 132 17.32 6.08 17.25
C ASN A 132 15.93 5.89 17.87
N THR A 133 14.87 6.35 17.18
CA THR A 133 13.50 6.18 17.61
C THR A 133 12.60 5.79 16.44
N PHE A 134 11.51 5.10 16.76
CA PHE A 134 10.48 4.80 15.78
C PHE A 134 9.89 6.07 15.13
N ASP A 135 9.70 7.14 15.91
CA ASP A 135 9.11 8.38 15.40
C ASP A 135 10.04 9.11 14.42
N SER A 136 11.36 9.07 14.65
CA SER A 136 12.35 9.62 13.70
C SER A 136 12.33 8.89 12.35
N LEU A 137 12.31 7.56 12.37
CA LEU A 137 12.20 6.74 11.15
C LEU A 137 10.89 7.03 10.42
N ARG A 138 9.78 7.08 11.17
CA ARG A 138 8.45 7.36 10.62
C ARG A 138 8.39 8.74 9.96
N ALA A 139 8.87 9.78 10.65
CA ALA A 139 8.86 11.15 10.13
C ALA A 139 9.62 11.22 8.79
N THR A 140 10.78 10.56 8.73
CA THR A 140 11.60 10.49 7.52
C THR A 140 10.88 9.76 6.38
N ILE A 141 10.24 8.62 6.65
CA ILE A 141 9.45 7.90 5.62
C ILE A 141 8.34 8.78 5.06
N VAL A 142 7.58 9.45 5.94
CA VAL A 142 6.46 10.33 5.54
C VAL A 142 6.98 11.51 4.70
N GLU A 143 8.08 12.13 5.13
CA GLU A 143 8.72 13.21 4.40
C GLU A 143 9.20 12.77 3.01
N GLU A 144 9.80 11.59 2.89
CA GLU A 144 10.29 11.07 1.61
C GLU A 144 9.16 10.79 0.61
N PHE A 145 8.00 10.30 1.08
CA PHE A 145 6.82 10.16 0.23
C PHE A 145 6.20 11.53 -0.12
N ALA A 146 6.11 12.46 0.84
CA ALA A 146 5.56 13.79 0.60
C ALA A 146 6.38 14.61 -0.41
N ASN A 147 7.70 14.46 -0.36
CA ASN A 147 8.63 15.13 -1.27
C ASN A 147 8.84 14.39 -2.61
N MET A 148 8.16 13.26 -2.81
CA MET A 148 8.31 12.49 -4.04
C MET A 148 7.69 13.23 -5.22
N LYS A 149 8.51 13.53 -6.23
CA LYS A 149 8.06 14.25 -7.42
C LYS A 149 7.04 13.42 -8.21
N LYS A 150 6.00 14.09 -8.72
CA LYS A 150 4.94 13.45 -9.51
C LYS A 150 5.46 12.73 -10.76
N ASP A 151 6.51 13.26 -11.40
CA ASP A 151 7.10 12.63 -12.59
C ASP A 151 7.79 11.31 -12.26
N VAL A 152 8.40 11.19 -11.07
CA VAL A 152 9.00 9.96 -10.58
C VAL A 152 7.93 8.90 -10.33
N VAL A 153 6.81 9.28 -9.72
CA VAL A 153 5.65 8.41 -9.52
C VAL A 153 5.09 7.94 -10.87
N ALA A 154 4.88 8.86 -11.81
CA ALA A 154 4.36 8.54 -13.13
C ALA A 154 5.27 7.59 -13.91
N LYS A 155 6.60 7.82 -13.90
CA LYS A 155 7.58 6.92 -14.53
C LYS A 155 7.58 5.55 -13.90
N ALA A 156 7.54 5.47 -12.57
CA ALA A 156 7.48 4.20 -11.86
C ALA A 156 6.24 3.40 -12.23
N CYS A 157 5.05 4.01 -12.19
CA CYS A 157 3.80 3.38 -12.58
C CYS A 157 3.74 3.04 -14.08
N GLY A 158 4.32 3.87 -14.95
CA GLY A 158 4.38 3.63 -16.39
C GLY A 158 5.15 2.36 -16.78
N ARG A 159 6.07 1.89 -15.93
CA ARG A 159 6.78 0.60 -16.14
C ARG A 159 5.90 -0.62 -15.94
N PHE A 160 4.73 -0.48 -15.31
CA PHE A 160 3.88 -1.61 -14.94
C PHE A 160 3.55 -2.52 -16.12
N ARG A 161 3.06 -1.94 -17.23
CA ARG A 161 2.69 -2.71 -18.43
C ARG A 161 3.88 -3.47 -19.00
N HIS A 162 5.01 -2.80 -19.18
CA HIS A 162 6.21 -3.41 -19.72
C HIS A 162 6.68 -4.59 -18.86
N ARG A 163 6.58 -4.48 -17.52
CA ARG A 163 6.93 -5.58 -16.62
C ARG A 163 5.99 -6.78 -16.75
N LEU A 164 4.70 -6.56 -16.98
CA LEU A 164 3.77 -7.65 -17.31
C LEU A 164 4.15 -8.33 -18.63
N GLU A 165 4.48 -7.56 -19.67
CA GLU A 165 4.93 -8.09 -20.96
C GLU A 165 6.21 -8.94 -20.81
N MET A 166 7.16 -8.49 -19.99
CA MET A 166 8.36 -9.28 -19.68
C MET A 166 8.04 -10.60 -18.96
N ILE A 167 7.07 -10.62 -18.04
CA ILE A 167 6.67 -11.83 -17.32
C ILE A 167 6.00 -12.82 -18.27
N VAL A 168 5.16 -12.33 -19.18
CA VAL A 168 4.57 -13.16 -20.23
C VAL A 168 5.66 -13.74 -21.14
N ALA A 169 6.62 -12.92 -21.58
CA ALA A 169 7.74 -13.37 -22.41
C ALA A 169 8.65 -14.37 -21.68
N ALA A 170 8.74 -14.30 -20.36
CA ALA A 170 9.49 -15.23 -19.53
C ALA A 170 8.70 -16.48 -19.13
N ASP A 171 7.51 -16.72 -19.72
CA ASP A 171 6.59 -17.80 -19.35
C ASP A 171 6.33 -17.88 -17.83
N ARG A 172 5.98 -16.72 -17.24
CA ARG A 172 5.77 -16.53 -15.80
C ARG A 172 7.05 -16.66 -14.95
N GLY A 173 8.23 -16.67 -15.59
CA GLY A 173 9.53 -16.67 -14.94
C GLY A 173 9.89 -15.36 -14.24
N TYR A 174 10.99 -15.40 -13.48
CA TYR A 174 11.50 -14.25 -12.73
C TYR A 174 12.05 -13.15 -13.66
N ILE A 175 11.66 -11.90 -13.39
CA ILE A 175 12.24 -10.71 -14.06
C ILE A 175 13.05 -9.90 -13.04
N LYS A 176 14.20 -9.37 -13.45
CA LYS A 176 15.03 -8.50 -12.58
C LYS A 176 14.28 -7.21 -12.22
N LYS A 177 14.51 -6.69 -11.02
CA LYS A 177 13.95 -5.40 -10.56
C LYS A 177 14.50 -4.24 -11.40
#